data_AF-A0A2V4U6X5-F1
#
_entry.id   AF-A0A2V4U6X5-F1
#
_cell.length_a   1.000
_cell.length_b   1.000
_cell.length_c   1.000
_cell.angle_alpha   90.00
_cell.angle_beta   90.00
_cell.angle_gamma   90.00
#
_symmetry.space_group_name_H-M   'P 1'
#
loop_
_entity.id
_entity.type
_entity.pdbx_description
1 polymer ?
#
loop_
_entity_poly.entity_id
_entity_poly.type
_entity_poly.pdbx_seq_one_letter_code
_entity_poly.pdbx_strand_id
1 'polypeptide(L)'
;MPERRARRGRPVDPLARLFYDVTGEKPDDASLLRMRRVSVALNLRDNDALWSVLAVLEYYARLYEAMPERIRQAGKGNLDAVRDEAREATDALMARHRDALARCKATIELAERMTVEHEARYRATLAALNEQALVAQAGRAADRIARIAGNRVVGAVAVAAREHRQQLDAAVALFEREMSAAAARAAKVEQIAARRMTKAFRALVVGALIVILLAATAGAVAGRYSGSHTSLMSPFMNASAS
;
A
#
# COMPACT_ATOMS: atom_id res chain seq x y z
N MET A 1 -114.39 -6.54 -42.79
CA MET A 1 -114.28 -7.86 -43.44
C MET A 1 -114.47 -7.65 -44.93
N PRO A 2 -113.41 -7.83 -45.73
CA PRO A 2 -113.39 -9.01 -46.58
C PRO A 2 -112.03 -9.72 -46.68
N GLU A 3 -112.14 -11.04 -46.63
CA GLU A 3 -111.42 -12.06 -47.40
C GLU A 3 -109.89 -12.04 -47.50
N ARG A 4 -109.29 -12.82 -46.58
CA ARG A 4 -108.00 -13.49 -46.76
C ARG A 4 -108.06 -14.39 -47.99
N ARG A 5 -107.51 -13.93 -49.12
CA ARG A 5 -107.16 -14.83 -50.22
C ARG A 5 -106.05 -15.76 -49.76
N ALA A 6 -106.38 -17.05 -49.77
CA ALA A 6 -105.48 -18.15 -49.48
C ALA A 6 -104.14 -17.94 -50.21
N ARG A 7 -103.05 -17.90 -49.44
CA ARG A 7 -101.72 -18.21 -49.95
C ARG A 7 -101.77 -19.67 -50.44
N ARG A 8 -102.12 -19.88 -51.71
CA ARG A 8 -101.80 -21.11 -52.44
C ARG A 8 -100.30 -21.27 -52.33
N GLY A 9 -99.87 -22.20 -51.46
CA GLY A 9 -98.47 -22.59 -51.36
C GLY A 9 -97.98 -22.91 -52.77
N ARG A 10 -96.87 -22.28 -53.15
CA ARG A 10 -96.13 -22.60 -54.37
C ARG A 10 -95.99 -24.13 -54.43
N PRO A 11 -96.27 -24.80 -55.57
CA PRO A 11 -95.96 -26.22 -55.68
C PRO A 11 -94.48 -26.37 -55.34
N VAL A 12 -94.18 -27.11 -54.28
CA VAL A 12 -92.81 -27.39 -53.86
C VAL A 12 -92.17 -28.10 -55.04
N ASP A 13 -91.14 -27.50 -55.63
CA ASP A 13 -90.44 -28.07 -56.78
C ASP A 13 -89.99 -29.49 -56.41
N PRO A 14 -90.51 -30.55 -57.06
CA PRO A 14 -90.17 -31.93 -56.73
C PRO A 14 -88.66 -32.15 -56.73
N LEU A 15 -87.95 -31.43 -57.60
CA LEU A 15 -86.49 -31.46 -57.69
C LEU A 15 -85.81 -30.82 -56.48
N ALA A 16 -86.34 -29.70 -55.99
CA ALA A 16 -85.82 -29.04 -54.81
C ALA A 16 -86.03 -29.88 -53.55
N ARG A 17 -87.15 -30.60 -53.48
CA ARG A 17 -87.44 -31.56 -52.41
C ARG A 17 -86.51 -32.76 -52.48
N LEU A 18 -86.34 -33.37 -53.66
CA LEU A 18 -85.42 -34.50 -53.84
C LEU A 18 -83.99 -34.13 -53.48
N PHE A 19 -83.52 -32.96 -53.93
CA PHE A 19 -82.19 -32.46 -53.58
C PHE A 19 -82.02 -32.32 -52.07
N TYR A 20 -83.01 -31.73 -51.40
CA TYR A 20 -83.01 -31.61 -49.95
C TYR A 20 -83.01 -32.98 -49.24
N ASP A 21 -83.85 -33.91 -49.70
CA ASP A 21 -83.97 -35.25 -49.11
C ASP A 21 -82.66 -36.07 -49.26
N VAL A 22 -81.93 -35.86 -50.35
CA VAL A 22 -80.67 -36.58 -50.65
C VAL A 22 -79.45 -35.91 -50.01
N THR A 23 -79.42 -34.58 -49.93
CA THR A 23 -78.20 -33.82 -49.55
C THR A 23 -78.31 -33.16 -48.18
N GLY A 24 -79.52 -33.04 -47.62
CA GLY A 24 -79.80 -32.28 -46.39
C GLY A 24 -79.73 -30.76 -46.54
N GLU A 25 -79.35 -30.25 -47.72
CA GLU A 25 -79.25 -28.82 -48.01
C GLU A 25 -80.33 -28.36 -48.98
N LYS A 26 -80.75 -27.11 -48.86
CA LYS A 26 -81.64 -26.51 -49.87
C LYS A 26 -80.82 -26.15 -51.12
N PRO A 27 -81.26 -26.49 -52.34
CA PRO A 27 -80.58 -26.04 -53.54
C PRO A 27 -80.82 -24.53 -53.76
N ASP A 28 -79.83 -23.85 -54.31
CA ASP A 28 -79.99 -22.48 -54.81
C ASP A 28 -80.65 -22.49 -56.20
N ASP A 29 -81.14 -21.33 -56.63
CA ASP A 29 -81.84 -21.19 -57.90
C ASP A 29 -80.93 -21.54 -59.10
N ALA A 30 -79.63 -21.28 -58.99
CA ALA A 30 -78.64 -21.63 -60.00
C ALA A 30 -78.47 -23.15 -60.15
N SER A 31 -78.46 -23.89 -59.03
CA SER A 31 -78.39 -25.36 -59.02
C SER A 31 -79.63 -25.98 -59.64
N LEU A 32 -80.82 -25.48 -59.28
CA LEU A 32 -82.07 -25.96 -59.88
C LEU A 32 -82.09 -25.72 -61.40
N LEU A 33 -81.59 -24.57 -61.87
CA LEU A 33 -81.47 -24.28 -63.29
C LEU A 33 -80.43 -25.17 -63.99
N ARG A 34 -79.27 -25.43 -63.37
CA ARG A 34 -78.26 -26.35 -63.91
C ARG A 34 -78.81 -27.76 -64.05
N MET A 35 -79.42 -28.28 -62.99
CA MET A 35 -80.03 -29.60 -62.98
C MET A 35 -81.15 -29.72 -64.03
N ARG A 36 -82.02 -28.71 -64.16
CA ARG A 36 -83.06 -28.69 -65.22
C ARG A 36 -82.48 -28.64 -66.64
N ARG A 37 -81.37 -27.93 -66.85
CA ARG A 37 -80.70 -27.94 -68.17
C ARG A 37 -80.10 -29.30 -68.49
N VAL A 38 -79.43 -29.93 -67.52
CA VAL A 38 -78.85 -31.27 -67.68
C VAL A 38 -79.95 -32.31 -67.89
N SER A 39 -81.07 -32.21 -67.17
CA SER A 39 -82.19 -33.13 -67.33
C SER A 39 -82.85 -33.03 -68.71
N VAL A 40 -82.99 -31.81 -69.25
CA VAL A 40 -83.50 -31.60 -70.61
C VAL A 40 -82.53 -32.16 -71.65
N ALA A 41 -81.22 -31.94 -71.48
CA ALA A 41 -80.20 -32.47 -72.39
C ALA A 41 -80.17 -34.01 -72.40
N LEU A 42 -80.47 -34.64 -71.27
CA LEU A 42 -80.53 -36.10 -71.11
C LEU A 42 -81.94 -36.69 -71.34
N ASN A 43 -82.94 -35.86 -71.69
CA ASN A 43 -84.34 -36.26 -71.89
C ASN A 43 -84.94 -37.04 -70.70
N LEU A 44 -84.66 -36.61 -69.48
CA LEU A 44 -85.14 -37.27 -68.26
C LEU A 44 -86.60 -36.95 -67.99
N ARG A 45 -87.37 -37.97 -67.61
CA ARG A 45 -88.76 -37.83 -67.15
C ARG A 45 -88.79 -37.47 -65.67
N ASP A 46 -89.88 -36.85 -65.20
CA ASP A 46 -90.01 -36.34 -63.82
C ASP A 46 -89.84 -37.41 -62.71
N ASN A 47 -90.01 -38.70 -63.02
CA ASN A 47 -89.90 -39.82 -62.07
C ASN A 47 -88.67 -40.70 -62.30
N ASP A 48 -87.68 -40.24 -63.07
CA ASP A 48 -86.46 -41.01 -63.34
C ASP A 48 -85.57 -41.11 -62.09
N ALA A 49 -85.04 -42.30 -61.82
CA ALA A 49 -84.07 -42.53 -60.74
C ALA A 49 -82.79 -41.69 -60.95
N LEU A 50 -82.47 -41.30 -62.19
CA LEU A 50 -81.31 -40.48 -62.51
C LEU A 50 -81.38 -39.07 -61.90
N TRP A 51 -82.57 -38.58 -61.51
CA TRP A 51 -82.69 -37.33 -60.76
C TRP A 51 -81.94 -37.35 -59.42
N SER A 52 -81.88 -38.52 -58.75
CA SER A 52 -81.13 -38.67 -57.49
C SER A 52 -79.63 -38.57 -57.73
N VAL A 53 -79.14 -39.17 -58.82
CA VAL A 53 -77.73 -39.06 -59.24
C VAL A 53 -77.39 -37.62 -59.59
N LEU A 54 -78.27 -36.92 -60.31
CA LEU A 54 -78.09 -35.52 -60.65
C LEU A 54 -78.06 -34.63 -59.40
N ALA A 55 -78.87 -34.91 -58.38
CA ALA A 55 -78.84 -34.21 -57.10
C ALA A 55 -77.50 -34.40 -56.36
N VAL A 56 -76.98 -35.63 -56.33
CA VAL A 56 -75.67 -35.92 -55.73
C VAL A 56 -74.53 -35.24 -56.50
N LEU A 57 -74.55 -35.26 -57.82
CA LEU A 57 -73.52 -34.61 -58.65
C LEU A 57 -73.53 -33.09 -58.49
N GLU A 58 -74.71 -32.48 -58.43
CA GLU A 58 -74.84 -31.05 -58.18
C GLU A 58 -74.34 -30.67 -56.77
N TYR A 59 -74.59 -31.53 -55.76
CA TYR A 59 -74.02 -31.36 -54.43
C TYR A 59 -72.48 -31.38 -54.45
N TYR A 60 -71.87 -32.35 -55.14
CA TYR A 60 -70.41 -32.39 -55.28
C TYR A 60 -69.85 -31.19 -56.07
N ALA A 61 -70.53 -30.77 -57.13
CA ALA A 61 -70.13 -29.59 -57.89
C ALA A 61 -70.09 -28.33 -56.99
N ARG A 62 -71.16 -28.09 -56.20
CA ARG A 62 -71.20 -26.99 -55.22
C ARG A 62 -70.11 -27.11 -54.15
N LEU A 63 -69.88 -28.32 -53.65
CA LEU A 63 -68.86 -28.57 -52.63
C LEU A 63 -67.46 -28.19 -53.16
N TYR A 64 -67.13 -28.57 -54.39
CA TYR A 64 -65.86 -28.23 -55.01
C TYR A 64 -65.75 -26.77 -55.44
N GLU A 65 -66.84 -26.13 -55.87
CA GLU A 65 -66.84 -24.69 -56.17
C GLU A 65 -66.60 -23.83 -54.93
N ALA A 66 -67.15 -24.23 -53.78
CA ALA A 66 -66.99 -23.49 -52.52
C ALA A 66 -65.62 -23.74 -51.85
N MET A 67 -64.94 -24.85 -52.16
CA MET A 67 -63.72 -25.27 -51.46
C MET A 67 -62.56 -24.27 -51.57
N PRO A 68 -62.22 -23.68 -52.73
CA PRO A 68 -61.11 -22.73 -52.85
C PRO A 68 -61.30 -21.46 -52.00
N GLU A 69 -62.53 -20.97 -51.86
CA GLU A 69 -62.82 -19.82 -51.01
C GLU A 69 -62.70 -20.18 -49.53
N ARG A 70 -63.20 -21.36 -49.12
CA ARG A 70 -63.02 -21.87 -47.75
C ARG A 70 -61.54 -22.04 -47.38
N ILE A 71 -60.73 -22.54 -48.31
CA ILE A 71 -59.26 -22.65 -48.13
C ILE A 71 -58.64 -21.27 -47.99
N ARG A 72 -59.01 -20.30 -48.83
CA ARG A 72 -58.51 -18.92 -48.71
C ARG A 72 -58.89 -18.27 -47.39
N GLN A 73 -60.11 -18.47 -46.91
CA GLN A 73 -60.56 -17.92 -45.62
C GLN A 73 -59.82 -18.55 -44.44
N ALA A 74 -59.71 -19.88 -44.41
CA ALA A 74 -58.94 -20.58 -43.39
C ALA A 74 -57.45 -20.19 -43.43
N GLY A 75 -56.88 -20.03 -44.64
CA GLY A 75 -55.50 -19.61 -44.84
C GLY A 75 -55.23 -18.19 -44.37
N LYS A 76 -56.12 -17.23 -44.69
CA LYS A 76 -55.98 -15.84 -44.23
C LYS A 76 -55.92 -15.74 -42.71
N GLY A 77 -56.87 -16.36 -42.01
CA GLY A 77 -56.88 -16.33 -40.54
C GLY A 77 -55.61 -16.89 -39.92
N ASN A 78 -55.09 -17.99 -40.46
CA ASN A 78 -53.85 -18.59 -39.96
C ASN A 78 -52.60 -17.75 -40.30
N LEU A 79 -52.52 -17.19 -41.51
CA LEU A 79 -51.39 -16.36 -41.93
C LEU A 79 -51.34 -15.02 -41.17
N ASP A 80 -52.50 -14.42 -40.92
CA ASP A 80 -52.58 -13.19 -40.14
C ASP A 80 -52.14 -13.43 -38.69
N ALA A 81 -52.59 -14.54 -38.07
CA ALA A 81 -52.15 -14.94 -36.75
C ALA A 81 -50.62 -15.17 -36.68
N VAL A 82 -50.05 -15.89 -37.64
CA VAL A 82 -48.59 -16.12 -37.72
C VAL A 82 -47.84 -14.80 -37.93
N ARG A 83 -48.39 -13.89 -38.74
CA ARG A 83 -47.76 -12.58 -38.99
C ARG A 83 -47.74 -11.72 -37.74
N ASP A 84 -48.82 -11.74 -36.96
CA ASP A 84 -48.92 -10.97 -35.73
C ASP A 84 -48.01 -11.55 -34.63
N GLU A 85 -47.95 -12.87 -34.49
CA GLU A 85 -47.00 -13.54 -33.58
C GLU A 85 -45.54 -13.23 -33.99
N ALA A 86 -45.23 -13.28 -35.28
CA ALA A 86 -43.90 -12.94 -35.78
C ALA A 86 -43.53 -11.47 -35.50
N ARG A 87 -44.49 -10.54 -35.61
CA ARG A 87 -44.29 -9.13 -35.25
C ARG A 87 -44.04 -8.97 -33.75
N GLU A 88 -44.87 -9.59 -32.92
CA GLU A 88 -44.70 -9.54 -31.46
C GLU A 88 -43.36 -10.12 -31.02
N ALA A 89 -42.96 -11.26 -31.59
CA ALA A 89 -41.66 -11.87 -31.33
C ALA A 89 -40.50 -10.96 -31.77
N THR A 90 -40.63 -10.30 -32.94
CA THR A 90 -39.62 -9.36 -33.43
C THR A 90 -39.52 -8.14 -32.53
N ASP A 91 -40.64 -7.56 -32.12
CA ASP A 91 -40.67 -6.40 -31.23
C ASP A 91 -40.09 -6.73 -29.85
N ALA A 92 -40.41 -7.90 -29.30
CA ALA A 92 -39.83 -8.40 -28.07
C ALA A 92 -38.31 -8.60 -28.20
N LEU A 93 -37.84 -9.16 -29.32
CA LEU A 93 -36.41 -9.32 -29.60
C LEU A 93 -35.70 -7.97 -29.71
N MET A 94 -36.29 -7.01 -30.41
CA MET A 94 -35.74 -5.66 -30.54
C MET A 94 -35.70 -4.93 -29.19
N ALA A 95 -36.72 -5.09 -28.36
CA ALA A 95 -36.71 -4.55 -26.99
C ALA A 95 -35.57 -5.16 -26.15
N ARG A 96 -35.38 -6.49 -26.22
CA ARG A 96 -34.27 -7.17 -25.54
C ARG A 96 -32.91 -6.71 -26.04
N HIS A 97 -32.74 -6.51 -27.35
CA HIS A 97 -31.50 -5.99 -27.92
C HIS A 97 -31.21 -4.56 -27.44
N ARG A 98 -32.21 -3.68 -27.40
CA ARG A 98 -32.05 -2.32 -26.87
C ARG A 98 -31.68 -2.34 -25.40
N ASP A 99 -32.31 -3.18 -24.59
CA ASP A 99 -31.97 -3.35 -23.17
C ASP A 99 -30.54 -3.88 -22.97
N ALA A 100 -30.14 -4.88 -23.75
CA ALA A 100 -28.78 -5.41 -23.71
C ALA A 100 -27.74 -4.34 -24.09
N LEU A 101 -28.01 -3.54 -25.13
CA LEU A 101 -27.14 -2.43 -25.52
C LEU A 101 -27.06 -1.35 -24.42
N ALA A 102 -28.18 -1.03 -23.76
CA ALA A 102 -28.21 -0.10 -22.64
C ALA A 102 -27.37 -0.61 -21.46
N ARG A 103 -27.46 -1.90 -21.13
CA ARG A 103 -26.62 -2.54 -20.10
C ARG A 103 -25.14 -2.53 -20.48
N CYS A 104 -24.78 -2.86 -21.71
CA CYS A 104 -23.40 -2.78 -22.19
C CYS A 104 -22.86 -1.34 -22.07
N LYS A 105 -23.64 -0.34 -22.49
CA LYS A 105 -23.26 1.06 -22.34
C LYS A 105 -23.00 1.43 -20.88
N ALA A 106 -23.91 1.07 -19.97
CA ALA A 106 -23.74 1.34 -18.54
C ALA A 106 -22.49 0.66 -17.96
N THR A 107 -22.14 -0.55 -18.41
CA THR A 107 -20.91 -1.23 -17.97
C THR A 107 -19.64 -0.55 -18.50
N ILE A 108 -19.66 -0.03 -19.72
CA ILE A 108 -18.54 0.73 -20.30
C ILE A 108 -18.34 2.03 -19.52
N GLU A 109 -19.41 2.78 -19.26
CA GLU A 109 -19.35 4.02 -18.47
C GLU A 109 -18.88 3.78 -17.02
N LEU A 110 -19.20 2.61 -16.45
CA LEU A 110 -18.67 2.21 -15.15
C LEU A 110 -17.16 1.92 -15.22
N ALA A 111 -16.72 1.16 -16.22
CA ALA A 111 -15.31 0.84 -16.41
C ALA A 111 -14.45 2.08 -16.68
N GLU A 112 -14.97 3.04 -17.47
CA GLU A 112 -14.31 4.33 -17.71
C GLU A 112 -14.12 5.11 -16.40
N ARG A 113 -15.17 5.22 -15.58
CA ARG A 113 -15.08 5.89 -14.27
C ARG A 113 -14.06 5.22 -13.35
N MET A 114 -14.05 3.90 -13.27
CA MET A 114 -13.07 3.16 -12.48
C MET A 114 -11.64 3.37 -12.98
N THR A 115 -11.45 3.46 -14.30
CA THR A 115 -10.13 3.68 -14.91
C THR A 115 -9.60 5.07 -14.55
N VAL A 116 -10.42 6.11 -14.69
CA VAL A 116 -10.07 7.48 -14.32
C VAL A 116 -9.73 7.57 -12.83
N GLU A 117 -10.54 6.94 -11.97
CA GLU A 117 -10.28 6.90 -10.53
C GLU A 117 -8.97 6.15 -10.20
N HIS A 118 -8.72 5.01 -10.84
CA HIS A 118 -7.48 4.27 -10.65
C HIS A 118 -6.25 5.04 -11.12
N GLU A 119 -6.32 5.70 -12.28
CA GLU A 119 -5.24 6.55 -12.79
C GLU A 119 -4.91 7.68 -11.82
N ALA A 120 -5.95 8.35 -11.28
CA ALA A 120 -5.77 9.42 -10.30
C ALA A 120 -5.12 8.90 -9.00
N ARG A 121 -5.61 7.78 -8.45
CA ARG A 121 -5.03 7.15 -7.25
C ARG A 121 -3.59 6.69 -7.49
N TYR A 122 -3.30 6.13 -8.66
CA TYR A 122 -1.96 5.68 -9.03
C TYR A 122 -0.99 6.85 -9.12
N ARG A 123 -1.38 7.95 -9.80
CA ARG A 123 -0.57 9.18 -9.84
C ARG A 123 -0.31 9.77 -8.46
N ALA A 124 -1.33 9.83 -7.60
CA ALA A 124 -1.19 10.32 -6.24
C ALA A 124 -0.22 9.43 -5.41
N THR A 125 -0.33 8.11 -5.55
CA THR A 125 0.54 7.15 -4.86
C THR A 125 1.99 7.29 -5.34
N LEU A 126 2.21 7.42 -6.65
CA LEU A 126 3.55 7.66 -7.22
C LEU A 126 4.16 8.97 -6.71
N ALA A 127 3.38 10.04 -6.65
CA ALA A 127 3.84 11.33 -6.13
C ALA A 127 4.25 11.21 -4.65
N ALA A 128 3.42 10.58 -3.82
CA ALA A 128 3.71 10.36 -2.41
C ALA A 128 4.96 9.49 -2.18
N LEU A 129 5.13 8.41 -2.94
CA LEU A 129 6.33 7.57 -2.86
C LEU A 129 7.59 8.32 -3.28
N ASN A 130 7.51 9.13 -4.33
CA ASN A 130 8.63 9.95 -4.77
C ASN A 130 9.02 10.99 -3.71
N GLU A 131 8.04 11.66 -3.10
CA GLU A 131 8.27 12.60 -2.00
C GLU A 131 8.93 11.91 -0.79
N GLN A 132 8.41 10.75 -0.36
CA GLN A 132 9.00 9.96 0.73
C GLN A 132 10.44 9.53 0.41
N ALA A 133 10.72 9.11 -0.83
CA ALA A 133 12.06 8.73 -1.26
C ALA A 133 13.02 9.93 -1.22
N LEU A 134 12.58 11.10 -1.69
CA LEU A 134 13.36 12.34 -1.65
C LEU A 134 13.65 12.78 -0.21
N VAL A 135 12.65 12.75 0.68
CA VAL A 135 12.84 13.06 2.11
C VAL A 135 13.82 12.10 2.77
N ALA A 136 13.68 10.79 2.52
CA ALA A 136 14.59 9.79 3.07
C ALA A 136 16.02 9.93 2.52
N GLN A 137 16.18 10.27 1.24
CA GLN A 137 17.49 10.53 0.65
C GLN A 137 18.12 11.81 1.18
N ALA A 138 17.35 12.89 1.30
CA ALA A 138 17.79 14.16 1.89
C ALA A 138 18.22 13.97 3.36
N GLY A 139 17.43 13.23 4.15
CA GLY A 139 17.77 12.88 5.53
C GLY A 139 19.07 12.08 5.63
N ARG A 140 19.26 11.05 4.79
CA ARG A 140 20.51 10.28 4.74
C ARG A 140 21.71 11.12 4.31
N ALA A 141 21.53 12.02 3.35
CA ALA A 141 22.57 12.94 2.91
C ALA A 141 22.96 13.92 4.04
N ALA A 142 21.97 14.52 4.70
CA ALA A 142 22.16 15.42 5.83
C ALA A 142 22.89 14.73 6.99
N ASP A 143 22.48 13.51 7.37
CA ASP A 143 23.13 12.73 8.43
C ASP A 143 24.60 12.40 8.08
N ARG A 144 24.89 12.10 6.81
CA ARG A 144 26.26 11.86 6.35
C ARG A 144 27.11 13.14 6.41
N ILE A 145 26.55 14.28 5.99
CA ILE A 145 27.21 15.59 6.08
C ILE A 145 27.46 15.96 7.54
N ALA A 146 26.47 15.80 8.41
CA ALA A 146 26.58 16.07 9.84
C ALA A 146 27.66 15.20 10.50
N ARG A 147 27.74 13.90 10.16
CA ARG A 147 28.80 13.02 10.66
C ARG A 147 30.20 13.44 10.17
N ILE A 148 30.35 13.80 8.89
CA ILE A 148 31.65 14.27 8.36
C ILE A 148 32.06 15.59 9.01
N ALA A 149 31.13 16.54 9.12
CA ALA A 149 31.38 17.83 9.76
C ALA A 149 31.70 17.66 11.26
N GLY A 150 30.91 16.87 11.98
CA GLY A 150 31.13 16.56 13.39
C GLY A 150 32.49 15.90 13.64
N ASN A 151 32.84 14.88 12.84
CA ASN A 151 34.15 14.23 12.94
C ASN A 151 35.30 15.21 12.68
N ARG A 152 35.17 16.14 11.74
CA ARG A 152 36.17 17.19 11.49
C ARG A 152 36.30 18.16 12.66
N VAL A 153 35.19 18.60 13.24
CA VAL A 153 35.20 19.50 14.41
C VAL A 153 35.83 18.80 15.61
N VAL A 154 35.43 17.57 15.91
CA VAL A 154 36.01 16.77 17.01
C VAL A 154 37.51 16.54 16.76
N GLY A 155 37.91 16.25 15.52
CA GLY A 155 39.32 16.12 15.15
C GLY A 155 40.12 17.41 15.39
N ALA A 156 39.60 18.55 14.95
CA ALA A 156 40.24 19.85 15.15
C ALA A 156 40.36 20.21 16.64
N VAL A 157 39.31 19.98 17.43
CA VAL A 157 39.30 20.19 18.88
C VAL A 157 40.30 19.26 19.58
N ALA A 158 40.37 17.99 19.18
CA ALA A 158 41.33 17.04 19.76
C ALA A 158 42.79 17.43 19.47
N VAL A 159 43.07 17.94 18.27
CA VAL A 159 44.41 18.46 17.92
C VAL A 159 44.74 19.70 18.75
N ALA A 160 43.84 20.68 18.82
CA ALA A 160 44.03 21.88 19.64
C ALA A 160 44.22 21.56 21.13
N ALA A 161 43.47 20.58 21.66
CA ALA A 161 43.62 20.11 23.04
C ALA A 161 44.99 19.44 23.28
N ARG A 162 45.51 18.68 22.30
CA ARG A 162 46.88 18.11 22.37
C ARG A 162 47.94 19.20 22.35
N GLU A 163 47.81 20.19 21.48
CA GLU A 163 48.71 21.34 21.41
C GLU A 163 48.74 22.09 22.75
N HIS A 164 47.57 22.41 23.32
CA HIS A 164 47.47 23.05 24.63
C HIS A 164 48.08 22.21 25.74
N ARG A 165 47.88 20.88 25.73
CA ARG A 165 48.48 19.99 26.72
C ARG A 165 49.99 19.96 26.60
N GLN A 166 50.54 19.89 25.39
CA GLN A 166 51.98 19.97 25.15
C GLN A 166 52.59 21.30 25.62
N GLN A 167 51.89 22.42 25.39
CA GLN A 167 52.32 23.73 25.87
C GLN A 167 52.31 23.81 27.40
N LEU A 168 51.27 23.26 28.06
CA LEU A 168 51.21 23.17 29.52
C LEU A 168 52.33 22.29 30.08
N ASP A 169 52.57 21.11 29.49
CA ASP A 169 53.63 20.20 29.92
C ASP A 169 55.02 20.85 29.74
N ALA A 170 55.24 21.60 28.65
CA ALA A 170 56.47 22.36 28.43
C ALA A 170 56.64 23.48 29.46
N ALA A 171 55.57 24.20 29.80
CA ALA A 171 55.60 25.22 30.84
C ALA A 171 55.92 24.61 32.22
N VAL A 172 55.30 23.48 32.57
CA VAL A 172 55.59 22.74 33.81
C VAL A 172 57.05 22.28 33.85
N ALA A 173 57.58 21.72 32.76
CA ALA A 173 58.97 21.30 32.69
C ALA A 173 59.96 22.49 32.85
N LEU A 174 59.61 23.67 32.34
CA LEU A 174 60.38 24.89 32.58
C LEU A 174 60.33 25.31 34.06
N PHE A 175 59.14 25.29 34.67
CA PHE A 175 58.99 25.55 36.11
C PHE A 175 59.79 24.56 36.97
N GLU A 176 59.78 23.27 36.65
CA GLU A 176 60.57 22.26 37.35
C GLU A 176 62.08 22.49 37.18
N ARG A 177 62.54 22.88 35.99
CA ARG A 177 63.94 23.25 35.75
C ARG A 177 64.35 24.49 36.54
N GLU A 178 63.51 25.52 36.57
CA GLU A 178 63.72 26.73 37.37
C GLU A 178 63.78 26.40 38.87
N MET A 179 62.82 25.61 39.38
CA MET A 179 62.79 25.19 40.79
C MET A 179 63.98 24.31 41.16
N SER A 180 64.35 23.34 40.32
CA SER A 180 65.51 22.48 40.58
C SER A 180 66.83 23.25 40.52
N ALA A 181 66.97 24.22 39.61
CA ALA A 181 68.12 25.13 39.59
C ALA A 181 68.14 26.03 40.84
N ALA A 182 66.99 26.53 41.30
CA ALA A 182 66.88 27.30 42.52
C ALA A 182 67.22 26.46 43.77
N ALA A 183 66.74 25.22 43.83
CA ALA A 183 67.07 24.26 44.89
C ALA A 183 68.57 23.92 44.90
N ALA A 184 69.18 23.72 43.72
CA ALA A 184 70.62 23.51 43.59
C ALA A 184 71.43 24.75 44.02
N ARG A 185 70.93 25.96 43.75
CA ARG A 185 71.53 27.22 44.26
C ARG A 185 71.39 27.32 45.79
N ALA A 186 70.24 26.96 46.35
CA ALA A 186 70.02 26.94 47.80
C ALA A 186 70.93 25.91 48.50
N ALA A 187 71.05 24.69 47.97
CA ALA A 187 71.95 23.67 48.47
C ALA A 187 73.44 24.10 48.38
N LYS A 188 73.83 24.83 47.34
CA LYS A 188 75.16 25.45 47.26
C LYS A 188 75.37 26.50 48.34
N VAL A 189 74.37 27.32 48.66
CA VAL A 189 74.44 28.30 49.77
C VAL A 189 74.58 27.59 51.11
N GLU A 190 73.82 26.52 51.36
CA GLU A 190 73.96 25.70 52.56
C GLU A 190 75.36 25.04 52.65
N GLN A 191 75.88 24.50 51.55
CA GLN A 191 77.26 23.98 51.53
C GLN A 191 78.31 25.05 51.80
N ILE A 192 78.14 26.27 51.26
CA ILE A 192 79.05 27.39 51.53
C ILE A 192 78.94 27.82 53.00
N ALA A 193 77.74 27.86 53.56
CA ALA A 193 77.51 28.16 54.97
C ALA A 193 78.13 27.09 55.89
N ALA A 194 77.93 25.81 55.60
CA ALA A 194 78.52 24.69 56.34
C ALA A 194 80.06 24.70 56.27
N ARG A 195 80.63 25.03 55.10
CA ARG A 195 82.09 25.21 54.94
C ARG A 195 82.63 26.41 55.72
N ARG A 196 81.87 27.51 55.82
CA ARG A 196 82.25 28.66 56.65
C ARG A 196 82.16 28.32 58.13
N MET A 197 81.11 27.64 58.58
CA MET A 197 80.98 27.20 59.98
C MET A 197 82.11 26.25 60.39
N THR A 198 82.44 25.26 59.57
CA THR A 198 83.55 24.33 59.86
C THR A 198 84.91 25.03 59.89
N LYS A 199 85.14 26.02 59.01
CA LYS A 199 86.34 26.88 59.09
C LYS A 199 86.36 27.73 60.36
N ALA A 200 85.24 28.33 60.75
CA ALA A 200 85.13 29.11 61.98
C ALA A 200 85.36 28.23 63.22
N PHE A 201 84.82 27.02 63.25
CA PHE A 201 85.03 26.06 64.34
C PHE A 201 86.49 25.62 64.44
N ARG A 202 87.15 25.34 63.31
CA ARG A 202 88.60 25.05 63.29
C ARG A 202 89.43 26.25 63.74
N ALA A 203 89.08 27.46 63.31
CA ALA A 203 89.78 28.67 63.75
C ALA A 203 89.63 28.89 65.26
N LEU A 204 88.45 28.62 65.83
CA LEU A 204 88.24 28.63 67.28
C LEU A 204 89.06 27.57 68.00
N VAL A 205 89.10 26.33 67.50
CA VAL A 205 89.92 25.26 68.09
C VAL A 205 91.41 25.59 68.02
N VAL A 206 91.90 26.12 66.90
CA VAL A 206 93.29 26.58 66.75
C VAL A 206 93.58 27.77 67.67
N GLY A 207 92.65 28.73 67.78
CA GLY A 207 92.77 29.85 68.71
C GLY A 207 92.82 29.39 70.16
N ALA A 208 91.97 28.44 70.56
CA ALA A 208 91.99 27.83 71.88
C ALA A 208 93.31 27.09 72.15
N LEU A 209 93.84 26.36 71.15
CA LEU A 209 95.15 25.71 71.23
C LEU A 209 96.30 26.72 71.41
N ILE A 210 96.26 27.86 70.73
CA ILE A 210 97.25 28.94 70.89
C ILE A 210 97.14 29.58 72.29
N VAL A 211 95.93 29.76 72.81
CA VAL A 211 95.72 30.26 74.19
C VAL A 211 96.22 29.25 75.22
N ILE A 212 96.01 27.95 75.01
CA ILE A 212 96.56 26.89 75.87
C ILE A 212 98.10 26.87 75.78
N LEU A 213 98.68 27.09 74.60
CA LEU A 213 100.14 27.18 74.45
C LEU A 213 100.73 28.43 75.11
N LEU A 214 100.01 29.56 75.09
CA LEU A 214 100.39 30.80 75.78
C LEU A 214 100.23 30.68 77.31
N ALA A 215 99.23 29.93 77.78
CA ALA A 215 99.11 29.59 79.19
C ALA A 215 100.23 28.66 79.67
N ALA A 216 100.71 27.75 78.80
CA ALA A 216 101.83 26.87 79.09
C ALA A 216 103.19 27.61 79.10
N THR A 217 103.36 28.69 78.34
CA THR A 217 104.59 29.51 78.37
C THR A 217 104.57 30.55 79.51
N ALA A 218 103.41 30.98 79.98
CA ALA A 218 103.29 31.86 81.16
C ALA A 218 103.46 31.12 82.51
N GLY A 219 103.36 29.78 82.55
CA GLY A 219 103.48 28.98 83.77
C GLY A 219 104.90 28.59 84.21
N ALA A 220 105.94 28.88 83.41
CA ALA A 220 107.30 28.39 83.66
C ALA A 220 108.27 29.39 84.31
N VAL A 221 107.82 30.58 84.74
CA VAL A 221 108.71 31.63 85.30
C VAL A 221 108.47 31.93 86.79
N ALA A 222 107.53 31.30 87.49
CA ALA A 222 107.35 31.52 88.93
C ALA A 222 107.04 30.22 89.68
N GLY A 223 108.07 29.56 90.21
CA GLY A 223 107.90 28.36 91.02
C GLY A 223 109.19 27.74 91.56
N ARG A 224 110.09 28.55 92.15
CA ARG A 224 111.09 28.08 93.12
C ARG A 224 110.64 28.47 94.52
N TYR A 225 110.71 27.49 95.43
CA TYR A 225 110.62 27.53 96.91
C TYR A 225 109.37 26.94 97.58
N SER A 226 109.66 25.95 98.44
CA SER A 226 108.85 25.33 99.50
C SER A 226 107.76 24.36 99.01
N GLY A 227 107.59 23.13 99.50
CA GLY A 227 108.07 22.47 100.70
C GLY A 227 106.97 21.53 101.19
N SER A 228 107.22 20.21 101.11
CA SER A 228 106.74 19.10 101.97
C SER A 228 105.42 19.22 102.76
N HIS A 229 104.50 18.25 102.60
CA HIS A 229 104.24 17.18 103.59
C HIS A 229 103.12 16.19 103.18
N THR A 230 103.50 14.92 103.08
CA THR A 230 102.87 13.67 103.56
C THR A 230 101.37 13.55 103.84
N SER A 231 100.79 12.45 103.32
CA SER A 231 99.83 11.46 103.92
C SER A 231 98.72 11.09 102.93
N LEU A 232 98.14 9.90 102.83
CA LEU A 232 98.38 8.51 103.25
C LEU A 232 97.24 7.70 102.57
N MET A 233 97.51 6.48 102.08
CA MET A 233 96.58 5.34 101.92
C MET A 233 95.19 5.54 101.25
N SER A 234 94.96 5.03 100.03
CA SER A 234 94.45 3.65 99.73
C SER A 234 92.93 3.61 99.40
N PRO A 235 92.34 2.50 98.92
CA PRO A 235 92.22 2.20 97.49
C PRO A 235 90.81 1.67 97.09
N PHE A 236 90.77 0.91 95.97
CA PHE A 236 89.75 -0.05 95.51
C PHE A 236 88.62 0.48 94.61
N MET A 237 88.66 0.13 93.31
CA MET A 237 88.03 -1.04 92.62
C MET A 237 86.69 -0.58 91.99
N ASN A 238 86.17 -1.05 90.86
CA ASN A 238 86.44 -2.23 90.03
C ASN A 238 85.71 -2.07 88.68
N ALA A 239 86.17 -2.83 87.67
CA ALA A 239 85.40 -3.51 86.62
C ALA A 239 84.52 -2.68 85.65
N SER A 240 84.27 -3.09 84.40
CA SER A 240 84.81 -4.08 83.45
C SER A 240 83.97 -3.82 82.18
N ALA A 241 84.59 -3.71 81.01
CA ALA A 241 84.47 -4.67 79.91
C ALA A 241 83.05 -4.86 79.31
N SER A 242 82.91 -4.42 78.06
CA SER A 242 82.50 -5.19 76.86
C SER A 242 81.64 -4.37 75.90
#